data_AF-A0A7J6XBB1-F1
#
_entry.id   AF-A0A7J6XBB1-F1
#
_cell.length_a   1.000
_cell.length_b   1.000
_cell.length_c   1.000
_cell.angle_alpha   90.00
_cell.angle_beta   90.00
_cell.angle_gamma   90.00
#
_symmetry.space_group_name_H-M   'P 1'
#
loop_
_entity.id
_entity.type
_entity.pdbx_description
1 polymer ?
#
loop_
_entity_poly.entity_id
_entity_poly.type
_entity_poly.pdbx_seq_one_letter_code
_entity_poly.pdbx_strand_id
1 'polypeptide(L)'
;MPESLHHPPDRLQNIEMDAYISRKELFKAESKYWHDIIESYVRAYHWKKLQQRNVMDTRAGLFAAALIDLQLDSWVMNVVPINGPNTLPVIYDRWLIGVMHDWCEPFDTYPRTYDLLHASGLFTVKREV
;
A
#
# COMPACT_ATOMS: atom_id res chain seq x y z
N MET A 1 16.20 5.15 3.88
CA MET A 1 16.12 5.35 5.35
C MET A 1 14.67 5.73 5.70
N PRO A 2 14.11 5.27 6.83
CA PRO A 2 12.66 5.15 7.11
C PRO A 2 11.84 6.44 7.01
N GLU A 3 12.48 7.59 6.95
CA GLU A 3 11.83 8.89 6.95
C GLU A 3 10.97 9.12 5.70
N SER A 4 11.41 8.70 4.51
CA SER A 4 10.65 8.88 3.25
C SER A 4 9.27 8.20 3.25
N LEU A 5 9.06 7.18 4.08
CA LEU A 5 7.83 6.40 4.15
C LEU A 5 6.61 7.25 4.58
N HIS A 6 6.86 8.19 5.49
CA HIS A 6 5.87 9.05 6.12
C HIS A 6 5.76 10.43 5.46
N HIS A 7 6.64 10.72 4.51
CA HIS A 7 6.62 11.98 3.79
C HIS A 7 5.68 11.90 2.58
N PRO A 8 4.80 12.88 2.39
CA PRO A 8 4.03 12.99 1.16
C PRO A 8 4.97 13.12 -0.04
N PRO A 9 4.72 12.45 -1.17
CA PRO A 9 5.60 12.52 -2.33
C PRO A 9 5.75 13.94 -2.87
N ASP A 10 6.96 14.29 -3.31
CA ASP A 10 7.29 15.62 -3.83
C ASP A 10 6.47 15.99 -5.08
N ARG A 11 5.98 15.00 -5.82
CA ARG A 11 5.06 15.19 -6.95
C ARG A 11 3.75 15.87 -6.57
N LEU A 12 3.38 15.90 -5.28
CA LEU A 12 2.23 16.65 -4.79
C LEU A 12 2.46 18.16 -4.75
N GLN A 13 3.71 18.63 -4.74
CA GLN A 13 4.08 20.04 -4.57
C GLN A 13 3.67 20.93 -5.75
N ASN A 14 3.44 20.36 -6.93
CA ASN A 14 3.12 21.12 -8.15
C ASN A 14 1.62 21.48 -8.30
N ILE A 15 0.84 21.35 -7.22
CA ILE A 15 -0.61 21.53 -7.23
C ILE A 15 -0.97 22.64 -6.23
N GLU A 16 -1.95 23.48 -6.59
CA GLU A 16 -2.43 24.66 -5.86
C GLU A 16 -2.37 24.54 -4.32
N MET A 17 -1.87 25.55 -3.61
CA MET A 17 -1.44 25.45 -2.20
C MET A 17 -2.51 24.95 -1.21
N ASP A 18 -3.77 25.35 -1.37
CA ASP A 18 -4.88 24.87 -0.52
C ASP A 18 -5.19 23.38 -0.78
N ALA A 19 -5.06 22.95 -2.03
CA ALA A 19 -5.18 21.54 -2.41
C ALA A 19 -3.95 20.72 -1.96
N TYR A 20 -2.77 21.34 -1.85
CA TYR A 20 -1.57 20.68 -1.32
C TYR A 20 -1.64 20.45 0.19
N ILE A 21 -1.97 21.47 0.98
CA ILE A 21 -2.08 21.37 2.45
C ILE A 21 -3.16 20.37 2.83
N SER A 22 -4.34 20.44 2.20
CA SER A 22 -5.44 19.51 2.48
C SER A 22 -5.07 18.07 2.15
N ARG A 23 -4.35 17.82 1.03
CA ARG A 23 -3.90 16.45 0.70
C ARG A 23 -2.79 15.94 1.60
N LYS A 24 -1.90 16.80 2.10
CA LYS A 24 -0.87 16.40 3.06
C LYS A 24 -1.48 15.96 4.39
N GLU A 25 -2.44 16.71 4.91
CA GLU A 25 -3.15 16.35 6.13
C GLU A 25 -4.04 15.12 5.93
N LEU A 26 -4.69 15.00 4.76
CA LEU A 26 -5.44 13.79 4.40
C LEU A 26 -4.54 12.56 4.35
N PHE A 27 -3.36 12.65 3.73
CA PHE A 27 -2.41 11.55 3.66
C PHE A 27 -1.92 11.14 5.05
N LYS A 28 -1.59 12.09 5.92
CA LYS A 28 -1.22 11.79 7.32
C LYS A 28 -2.35 11.10 8.07
N ALA A 29 -3.58 11.59 7.92
CA ALA A 29 -4.75 11.01 8.55
C ALA A 29 -5.01 9.58 8.05
N GLU A 30 -4.89 9.34 6.74
CA GLU A 30 -4.98 8.00 6.15
C GLU A 30 -3.86 7.09 6.65
N SER A 31 -2.60 7.56 6.67
CA SER A 31 -1.46 6.77 7.14
C SER A 31 -1.67 6.32 8.59
N LYS A 32 -2.10 7.24 9.47
CA LYS A 32 -2.43 6.93 10.87
C LYS A 32 -3.58 5.95 10.97
N TYR A 33 -4.67 6.18 10.24
CA TYR A 33 -5.82 5.28 10.22
C TYR A 33 -5.42 3.84 9.82
N TRP A 34 -4.62 3.70 8.76
CA TRP A 34 -4.16 2.40 8.31
C TRP A 34 -3.17 1.74 9.27
N HIS A 35 -2.31 2.52 9.91
CA HIS A 35 -1.43 2.02 10.95
C HIS A 35 -2.24 1.37 12.09
N ASP A 36 -3.26 2.06 12.61
CA ASP A 36 -4.09 1.55 13.71
C ASP A 36 -4.87 0.28 13.30
N ILE A 37 -5.41 0.25 12.08
CA ILE A 37 -6.11 -0.93 11.54
C ILE A 37 -5.15 -2.12 11.39
N ILE A 38 -3.95 -1.91 10.86
CA ILE A 38 -2.98 -2.98 10.63
C ILE A 38 -2.43 -3.51 11.94
N GLU A 39 -2.20 -2.64 12.92
CA GLU A 39 -1.87 -3.06 14.28
C GLU A 39 -2.93 -4.02 14.85
N SER A 40 -4.21 -3.71 14.63
CA SER A 40 -5.31 -4.57 15.05
C SER A 40 -5.29 -5.94 14.36
N TYR A 41 -5.01 -6.00 13.05
CA TYR A 41 -4.85 -7.25 12.31
C TYR A 41 -3.67 -8.08 12.81
N VAL A 42 -2.53 -7.43 13.04
CA VAL A 42 -1.32 -8.10 13.54
C VAL A 42 -1.57 -8.76 14.88
N ARG A 43 -2.33 -8.08 15.77
CA ARG A 43 -2.75 -8.61 17.07
C ARG A 43 -3.75 -9.75 16.91
N ALA A 44 -4.81 -9.55 16.12
CA ALA A 44 -5.90 -10.51 15.97
C ALA A 44 -5.47 -11.83 15.30
N TYR A 45 -4.64 -11.74 14.26
CA TYR A 45 -4.15 -12.90 13.52
C TYR A 45 -2.88 -13.52 14.12
N HIS A 46 -2.38 -13.01 15.25
CA HIS A 46 -1.11 -13.46 15.84
C HIS A 46 0.00 -13.56 14.79
N TRP A 47 0.26 -12.46 14.07
CA TRP A 47 1.08 -12.42 12.85
C TRP A 47 2.41 -13.19 12.94
N LYS A 48 3.12 -13.03 14.06
CA LYS A 48 4.40 -13.72 14.33
C LYS A 48 4.26 -15.24 14.44
N LYS A 49 3.11 -15.72 14.93
CA LYS A 49 2.80 -17.15 15.06
C LYS A 49 2.44 -17.78 13.71
N LEU A 50 1.70 -17.05 12.87
CA LEU A 50 1.31 -17.50 11.54
C LEU A 50 2.43 -17.36 10.49
N GLN A 51 3.56 -16.74 10.85
CA GLN A 51 4.73 -16.53 9.99
C GLN A 51 4.37 -15.90 8.63
N GLN A 52 3.46 -14.92 8.65
CA GLN A 52 3.02 -14.20 7.46
C GLN A 52 4.19 -13.37 6.90
N ARG A 53 4.84 -13.87 5.85
CA ARG A 53 6.07 -13.28 5.29
C ARG A 53 5.83 -12.69 3.91
N ASN A 54 4.89 -13.19 3.14
CA ASN A 54 4.60 -12.69 1.80
C ASN A 54 3.22 -12.04 1.77
N VAL A 55 3.21 -10.72 1.60
CA VAL A 55 1.99 -9.91 1.57
C VAL A 55 1.84 -9.27 0.21
N MET A 56 0.61 -9.27 -0.32
CA MET A 56 0.24 -8.47 -1.48
C MET A 56 -0.68 -7.34 -1.03
N ASP A 57 -0.37 -6.09 -1.42
CA ASP A 57 -1.17 -4.91 -1.06
C ASP A 57 -1.65 -4.18 -2.32
N THR A 58 -2.96 -3.94 -2.42
CA THR A 58 -3.55 -3.15 -3.51
C THR A 58 -3.53 -1.64 -3.28
N ARG A 59 -3.20 -1.18 -2.07
CA ARG A 59 -3.47 0.20 -1.65
C ARG A 59 -2.20 1.02 -1.47
N ALA A 60 -1.64 1.45 -2.60
CA ALA A 60 -0.63 2.52 -2.67
C ALA A 60 0.43 2.45 -1.55
N GLY A 61 0.92 1.28 -1.15
CA GLY A 61 2.02 1.15 -0.18
C GLY A 61 1.72 1.54 1.26
N LEU A 62 0.48 1.88 1.62
CA LEU A 62 0.14 2.23 3.03
C LEU A 62 0.22 1.01 3.93
N PHE A 63 -0.11 -0.18 3.41
CA PHE A 63 0.00 -1.41 4.19
C PHE A 63 1.46 -1.75 4.48
N ALA A 64 2.32 -1.64 3.46
CA ALA A 64 3.75 -1.85 3.60
C ALA A 64 4.38 -0.90 4.62
N ALA A 65 3.93 0.36 4.64
CA ALA A 65 4.41 1.35 5.59
C ALA A 65 4.15 0.95 7.05
N ALA A 66 2.90 0.58 7.36
CA ALA A 66 2.55 0.18 8.72
C ALA A 66 3.29 -1.09 9.17
N LEU A 67 3.50 -2.08 8.28
CA LEU A 67 4.26 -3.28 8.64
C LEU A 67 5.73 -2.98 9.00
N ILE A 68 6.35 -2.04 8.29
CA ILE A 68 7.71 -1.57 8.58
C ILE A 68 7.74 -0.90 9.96
N ASP A 69 6.79 -0.01 10.25
CA ASP A 69 6.71 0.68 11.55
C ASP A 69 6.50 -0.30 12.72
N LEU A 70 5.70 -1.35 12.49
CA LEU A 70 5.45 -2.42 13.46
C LEU A 70 6.61 -3.43 13.57
N GLN A 71 7.72 -3.21 12.85
CA GLN A 71 8.92 -4.05 12.85
C GLN A 71 8.61 -5.53 12.53
N LEU A 72 7.78 -5.75 11.51
CA LEU A 72 7.44 -7.09 11.04
C LEU A 72 8.30 -7.47 9.83
N ASP A 73 8.91 -8.65 9.88
CA ASP A 73 9.68 -9.24 8.79
C ASP A 73 8.76 -9.80 7.69
N SER A 74 8.03 -8.91 7.02
CA SER A 74 7.13 -9.25 5.91
C SER A 74 7.57 -8.52 4.64
N TRP A 75 7.69 -9.28 3.55
CA TRP A 75 7.87 -8.76 2.21
C TRP A 75 6.51 -8.39 1.62
N VAL A 76 6.40 -7.16 1.09
CA VAL A 76 5.15 -6.63 0.55
C VAL A 76 5.31 -6.32 -0.94
N MET A 77 4.49 -6.95 -1.78
CA MET A 77 4.31 -6.58 -3.19
C MET A 77 3.14 -5.62 -3.31
N ASN A 78 3.41 -4.36 -3.66
CA ASN A 78 2.36 -3.38 -3.90
C ASN A 78 1.86 -3.48 -5.35
N VAL A 79 0.58 -3.77 -5.54
CA VAL A 79 -0.01 -3.97 -6.86
C VAL A 79 -0.99 -2.85 -7.15
N VAL A 80 -0.72 -2.08 -8.20
CA VAL A 80 -1.60 -1.00 -8.66
C VAL A 80 -2.47 -1.52 -9.80
N PRO A 81 -3.82 -1.49 -9.68
CA PRO A 81 -4.69 -1.94 -10.76
C PRO A 81 -4.53 -1.04 -11.99
N ILE A 82 -4.42 -1.63 -13.18
CA ILE A 82 -4.32 -0.87 -14.45
C ILE A 82 -5.55 0.01 -14.73
N ASN A 83 -6.71 -0.35 -14.17
CA ASN A 83 -7.98 0.35 -14.35
C ASN A 83 -8.14 1.55 -13.38
N GLY A 84 -7.16 1.80 -12.52
CA GLY A 84 -7.18 2.86 -11.51
C GLY A 84 -6.18 4.00 -11.77
N PRO A 85 -6.15 5.02 -10.91
CA PRO A 85 -5.12 6.06 -10.96
C PRO A 85 -3.73 5.46 -10.74
N ASN A 86 -2.75 5.87 -11.54
CA ASN A 86 -1.38 5.36 -11.43
C ASN A 86 -0.67 5.89 -10.17
N THR A 87 -0.66 5.08 -9.12
CA THR A 87 0.02 5.38 -7.85
C THR A 87 1.43 4.79 -7.76
N LEU A 88 1.97 4.14 -8.82
CA LEU A 88 3.33 3.58 -8.79
C LEU A 88 4.41 4.62 -8.45
N PRO A 89 4.38 5.85 -9.01
CA PRO A 89 5.40 6.83 -8.66
C PRO A 89 5.43 7.14 -7.15
N VAL A 90 4.26 7.23 -6.52
CA VAL A 90 4.11 7.48 -5.08
C VAL A 90 4.65 6.31 -4.26
N ILE A 91 4.56 5.08 -4.75
CA ILE A 91 5.14 3.88 -4.11
C ILE A 91 6.67 3.93 -4.21
N TYR A 92 7.21 4.25 -5.39
CA TYR A 92 8.66 4.33 -5.61
C TYR A 92 9.32 5.49 -4.87
N ASP A 93 8.67 6.66 -4.79
CA ASP A 93 9.16 7.82 -4.02
C ASP A 93 9.32 7.47 -2.52
N ARG A 94 8.57 6.48 -2.03
CA ARG A 94 8.63 5.94 -0.66
C ARG A 94 9.56 4.73 -0.50
N TRP A 95 10.37 4.42 -1.52
CA TRP A 95 11.29 3.28 -1.54
C TRP A 95 10.61 1.91 -1.39
N LEU A 96 9.34 1.80 -1.80
CA LEU A 96 8.60 0.56 -1.80
C LEU A 96 8.62 -0.08 -3.19
N ILE A 97 8.54 -1.41 -3.24
CA ILE A 97 8.45 -2.15 -4.50
C ILE A 97 6.97 -2.27 -4.90
N GLY A 98 6.68 -2.04 -6.17
CA GLY A 98 5.35 -2.25 -6.71
C GLY A 98 5.32 -2.48 -8.22
N VAL A 99 4.19 -2.98 -8.69
CA VAL A 99 3.92 -3.36 -10.08
C VAL A 99 2.50 -2.91 -10.47
N MET A 100 2.30 -2.53 -11.75
CA MET A 100 0.94 -2.42 -12.28
C MET A 100 0.49 -3.76 -12.83
N HIS A 101 -0.72 -4.18 -12.49
CA HIS A 101 -1.25 -5.48 -12.93
C HIS A 101 -2.76 -5.42 -13.17
N ASP A 102 -3.26 -6.22 -14.11
CA ASP A 102 -4.69 -6.48 -14.24
C ASP A 102 -5.09 -7.64 -13.34
N TRP A 103 -5.98 -7.37 -12.38
CA TRP A 103 -6.51 -8.41 -11.49
C TRP A 103 -7.40 -9.44 -12.20
N CYS A 104 -7.80 -9.17 -13.44
CA CYS A 104 -8.48 -10.14 -14.30
C CYS A 104 -7.50 -11.10 -15.00
N GLU A 105 -6.20 -10.82 -14.96
CA GLU A 105 -5.15 -11.63 -15.56
C GLU A 105 -4.29 -12.30 -14.47
N PRO A 106 -3.77 -13.52 -14.70
CA PRO A 106 -2.79 -14.13 -13.81
C PRO A 106 -1.43 -13.40 -13.92
N PHE A 107 -0.63 -13.46 -12.85
CA PHE A 107 0.77 -13.01 -12.92
C PHE A 107 1.63 -14.01 -13.70
N ASP A 108 2.31 -13.55 -14.75
CA ASP A 108 3.18 -14.38 -15.61
C ASP A 108 4.46 -14.88 -14.92
N THR A 109 4.93 -14.19 -13.87
CA THR A 109 6.18 -14.51 -13.19
C THR A 109 5.92 -15.17 -11.85
N TYR A 110 6.17 -16.48 -11.81
CA TYR A 110 6.33 -17.37 -10.65
C TYR A 110 5.29 -17.19 -9.51
N PRO A 111 4.53 -18.23 -9.13
CA PRO A 111 3.58 -18.11 -8.04
C PRO A 111 4.37 -18.05 -6.72
N ARG A 112 4.82 -16.86 -6.33
CA ARG A 112 5.05 -16.61 -4.91
C ARG A 112 3.67 -16.75 -4.26
N THR A 113 3.50 -17.80 -3.48
CA THR A 113 2.34 -17.94 -2.62
C THR A 113 2.37 -16.77 -1.67
N TYR A 114 1.34 -15.91 -1.74
CA TYR A 114 1.14 -14.85 -0.77
C TYR A 114 0.39 -15.43 0.41
N ASP A 115 0.92 -15.22 1.61
CA ASP A 115 0.30 -15.68 2.85
C ASP A 115 -0.92 -14.80 3.16
N LEU A 116 -0.85 -13.52 2.80
CA LEU A 116 -1.92 -12.54 2.96
C LEU A 116 -2.09 -11.63 1.74
N LEU A 117 -3.34 -11.46 1.31
CA LEU A 117 -3.74 -10.51 0.29
C LEU A 117 -4.58 -9.40 0.93
N HIS A 118 -4.05 -8.18 0.95
CA HIS A 118 -4.77 -6.99 1.35
C HIS A 118 -5.39 -6.33 0.11
N ALA A 119 -6.69 -6.53 -0.09
CA ALA A 119 -7.44 -6.07 -1.25
C ALA A 119 -8.47 -4.96 -0.93
N SER A 120 -8.03 -3.90 -0.25
CA SER A 120 -8.89 -2.77 0.08
C SER A 120 -9.31 -2.01 -1.18
N GLY A 121 -10.62 -1.88 -1.43
CA GLY A 121 -11.16 -1.06 -2.53
C GLY A 121 -10.94 -1.65 -3.93
N LEU A 122 -10.53 -2.91 -4.03
CA LEU A 122 -10.27 -3.57 -5.31
C LEU A 122 -11.54 -3.60 -6.20
N PHE A 123 -12.70 -3.90 -5.61
CA PHE A 123 -13.96 -3.99 -6.35
C PHE A 123 -14.61 -2.64 -6.65
N THR A 124 -14.20 -1.56 -5.99
CA THR A 124 -14.74 -0.21 -6.28
C THR A 124 -14.17 0.39 -7.56
N VAL A 125 -13.03 -0.14 -8.05
CA VAL A 125 -12.39 0.30 -9.30
C VAL A 125 -13.01 -0.38 -10.54
N LYS A 126 -13.69 -1.52 -10.36
CA LYS A 126 -14.49 -2.14 -11.43
C LYS A 126 -15.80 -1.39 -11.62
N ARG A 127 -15.84 -0.46 -12.57
CA ARG A 127 -17.09 -0.17 -13.30
C ARG A 127 -17.10 -1.07 -14.53
N GLU A 128 -17.93 -2.10 -14.49
CA GLU A 128 -18.41 -2.73 -15.72
C GLU A 128 -19.18 -1.67 -16.51
N VAL A 129 -18.81 -1.48 -17.78
CA VAL A 129 -19.62 -0.81 -18.80
C VAL A 129 -19.97 -1.88 -19.82
#